data_AF-A0A926QEM1-F1
#
_entry.id   AF-A0A926QEM1-F1
#
_cell.length_a   1.000
_cell.length_b   1.000
_cell.length_c   1.000
_cell.angle_alpha   90.00
_cell.angle_beta   90.00
_cell.angle_gamma   90.00
#
_symmetry.space_group_name_H-M   'P 1'
#
loop_
_entity.id
_entity.type
_entity.pdbx_description
1 polymer ?
#
loop_
_entity_poly.entity_id
_entity_poly.type
_entity_poly.pdbx_seq_one_letter_code
_entity_poly.pdbx_strand_id
1 'polypeptide(L)'
;MDSARPLAKSSTQRVTGVRALVIALLVFAMTVLSGPFATPASAHPLDGAVTSITLKEDAAKNWSRVQVDFTFNLPGQSHPGDIFSITLPEQLKPLSRGFTLRNTAGEAVAEATMIGQIVTFTLTNFALTHTDITGEGKIYTEFNSNAGNGSTVTLVFRTGNGGTFTDDIVIDETIINRNSVAKSGAWTQLDDQGVSAPDKAIAWNVASAIGPFPELVFTDVVGEHQQMECSTLRVFGTTTVDPITGDLSNLALIDSSRYDLVSCTEDGFELQLPQGTEVNEVILLDYRTTITDSTASLYANTTKIYNGTSTADATATLERSGGGSGSGTGTGLGELSIIKFVVDDRTEGNVDPEITPSTRFTIEVVCTKNDKIVTGFPKQYEITAATDDASFVPQKQAVPLGAICTATEPDALGATRVEISDPVTIGADPTTLTVINIYEDDPVKPVDPTDPVKPVKPVDPAVTKPHAALANTGASQHDALLWAAAASIALGLVALTTLRLRKRSAEH
;
A
#
# COMPACT_ATOMS: atom_id res chain seq x y z
N MET A 1 14.01 -38.59 -53.85
CA MET A 1 13.40 -39.83 -53.33
C MET A 1 12.81 -39.48 -51.97
N ASP A 2 11.79 -38.64 -51.93
CA ASP A 2 10.36 -38.96 -52.11
C ASP A 2 9.85 -40.02 -51.12
N SER A 3 9.31 -39.55 -49.99
CA SER A 3 8.04 -40.10 -49.49
C SER A 3 7.43 -39.18 -48.44
N ALA A 4 6.36 -38.51 -48.86
CA ALA A 4 5.46 -37.71 -48.06
C ALA A 4 4.64 -38.57 -47.09
N ARG A 5 4.38 -38.05 -45.88
CA ARG A 5 3.33 -38.54 -44.98
C ARG A 5 2.08 -37.66 -45.10
N PRO A 6 0.86 -38.24 -45.08
CA PRO A 6 -0.36 -37.51 -45.41
C PRO A 6 -0.99 -36.79 -44.22
N LEU A 7 -1.62 -35.66 -44.56
CA LEU A 7 -2.58 -34.90 -43.76
C LEU A 7 -3.88 -35.70 -43.55
N ALA A 8 -4.32 -35.85 -42.30
CA ALA A 8 -5.66 -36.32 -41.96
C ALA A 8 -6.61 -35.14 -41.74
N LYS A 9 -7.69 -35.11 -42.53
CA LYS A 9 -8.79 -34.14 -42.53
C LYS A 9 -9.88 -34.55 -41.52
N SER A 10 -10.37 -33.54 -40.80
CA SER A 10 -11.79 -33.21 -40.59
C SER A 10 -12.76 -34.33 -40.16
N SER A 11 -13.14 -34.31 -38.88
CA SER A 11 -14.40 -34.89 -38.39
C SER A 11 -15.39 -33.77 -38.04
N THR A 12 -16.38 -33.63 -38.91
CA THR A 12 -17.55 -32.76 -38.81
C THR A 12 -18.50 -33.30 -37.74
N GLN A 13 -18.66 -32.59 -36.61
CA GLN A 13 -19.76 -32.87 -35.69
C GLN A 13 -20.94 -31.91 -35.90
N ARG A 14 -22.10 -32.54 -36.02
CA ARG A 14 -23.36 -32.01 -36.50
C ARG A 14 -24.00 -31.04 -35.51
N VAL A 15 -24.58 -29.99 -36.07
CA VAL A 15 -25.54 -29.09 -35.45
C VAL A 15 -26.92 -29.77 -35.42
N THR A 16 -27.46 -29.94 -34.22
CA THR A 16 -28.89 -30.06 -33.88
C THR A 16 -28.96 -29.53 -32.45
N GLY A 17 -29.57 -28.38 -32.12
CA GLY A 17 -30.89 -27.94 -32.53
C GLY A 17 -31.84 -28.13 -31.36
N VAL A 18 -31.69 -27.33 -30.29
CA VAL A 18 -32.76 -27.13 -29.29
C VAL A 18 -32.93 -25.63 -29.10
N ARG A 19 -33.99 -25.12 -29.72
CA ARG A 19 -34.63 -23.84 -29.40
C ARG A 19 -35.54 -24.08 -28.20
N ALA A 20 -35.30 -23.41 -27.07
CA ALA A 20 -36.33 -22.90 -26.16
C ALA A 20 -35.69 -22.24 -24.94
N LEU A 21 -35.92 -20.93 -24.82
CA LEU A 21 -36.20 -20.13 -23.62
C LEU A 21 -35.39 -18.83 -23.60
N VAL A 22 -35.86 -17.88 -24.41
CA VAL A 22 -35.65 -16.44 -24.23
C VAL A 22 -36.77 -15.95 -23.31
N ILE A 23 -36.49 -14.90 -22.53
CA ILE A 23 -37.37 -14.18 -21.57
C ILE A 23 -37.11 -14.56 -20.09
N ALA A 24 -35.90 -14.27 -19.58
CA ALA A 24 -35.63 -14.05 -18.15
C ALA A 24 -34.28 -13.33 -17.88
N LEU A 25 -33.77 -12.51 -18.81
CA LEU A 25 -32.40 -11.96 -18.74
C LEU A 25 -32.30 -10.48 -19.14
N LEU A 26 -33.37 -9.72 -18.89
CA LEU A 26 -33.46 -8.29 -19.23
C LEU A 26 -33.88 -7.37 -18.07
N VAL A 27 -33.89 -7.89 -16.84
CA VAL A 27 -34.11 -7.10 -15.61
C VAL A 27 -32.91 -7.13 -14.65
N PHE A 28 -31.88 -7.95 -14.91
CA PHE A 28 -30.66 -8.00 -14.09
C PHE A 28 -29.47 -7.19 -14.66
N ALA A 29 -29.65 -6.55 -15.82
CA ALA A 29 -28.59 -5.80 -16.51
C ALA A 29 -28.63 -4.28 -16.27
N MET A 30 -29.52 -3.76 -15.42
CA MET A 30 -29.59 -2.32 -15.07
C MET A 30 -29.27 -1.99 -13.61
N THR A 31 -28.97 -2.97 -12.76
CA THR A 31 -28.73 -2.75 -11.31
C THR A 31 -27.25 -2.77 -10.90
N VAL A 32 -26.31 -2.85 -11.85
CA VAL A 32 -24.85 -2.90 -11.56
C VAL A 32 -24.12 -1.59 -11.92
N LEU A 33 -24.80 -0.58 -12.46
CA LEU A 33 -24.16 0.67 -12.93
C LEU A 33 -24.27 1.87 -11.97
N SER A 34 -24.78 1.67 -10.76
CA SER A 34 -24.87 2.71 -9.73
C SER A 34 -24.23 2.31 -8.40
N GLY A 35 -23.24 1.40 -8.44
CA GLY A 35 -22.27 1.33 -7.35
C GLY A 35 -21.47 2.64 -7.33
N PRO A 36 -21.17 3.22 -6.15
CA PRO A 36 -20.26 4.36 -6.09
C PRO A 36 -18.95 3.92 -6.74
N PHE A 37 -18.67 4.46 -7.92
CA PHE A 37 -17.33 4.39 -8.49
C PHE A 37 -16.46 5.14 -7.50
N ALA A 38 -15.80 4.40 -6.60
CA ALA A 38 -14.71 4.94 -5.82
C ALA A 38 -13.75 5.51 -6.85
N THR A 39 -13.67 6.85 -6.91
CA THR A 39 -12.63 7.48 -7.70
C THR A 39 -11.33 6.88 -7.20
N PRO A 40 -10.46 6.35 -8.08
CA PRO A 40 -9.18 5.84 -7.65
C PRO A 40 -8.55 6.96 -6.83
N ALA A 41 -8.29 6.67 -5.55
CA ALA A 41 -7.71 7.66 -4.66
C ALA A 41 -6.41 8.11 -5.34
N SER A 42 -6.39 9.37 -5.79
CA SER A 42 -5.21 9.91 -6.47
C SER A 42 -4.04 9.78 -5.52
N ALA A 43 -3.07 8.94 -5.87
CA ALA A 43 -1.81 8.85 -5.15
C ALA A 43 -1.13 10.21 -5.23
N HIS A 44 -0.84 10.84 -4.09
CA HIS A 44 -0.12 12.10 -4.07
C HIS A 44 1.39 11.81 -4.04
N PRO A 45 2.17 12.31 -5.03
CA PRO A 45 3.62 12.18 -4.98
C PRO A 45 4.20 12.95 -3.78
N LEU A 46 5.09 12.31 -3.04
CA LEU A 46 5.85 12.89 -1.93
C LEU A 46 7.21 13.34 -2.43
N ASP A 47 7.31 14.64 -2.68
CA ASP A 47 8.54 15.26 -3.15
C ASP A 47 9.63 15.25 -2.07
N GLY A 48 10.86 14.93 -2.47
CA GLY A 48 12.02 14.95 -1.59
C GLY A 48 12.06 13.85 -0.53
N ALA A 49 11.17 12.85 -0.65
CA ALA A 49 11.08 11.75 0.31
C ALA A 49 12.37 10.93 0.40
N VAL A 50 13.07 10.67 -0.71
CA VAL A 50 14.34 9.92 -0.72
C VAL A 50 15.48 10.86 -0.39
N THR A 51 16.25 10.53 0.66
CA THR A 51 17.32 11.39 1.21
C THR A 51 18.72 10.92 0.85
N SER A 52 18.91 9.63 0.57
CA SER A 52 20.17 9.09 0.04
C SER A 52 19.93 7.86 -0.81
N ILE A 53 20.83 7.60 -1.77
CA ILE A 53 20.95 6.35 -2.51
C ILE A 53 22.45 6.07 -2.68
N THR A 54 22.89 4.86 -2.34
CA THR A 54 24.28 4.41 -2.44
C THR A 54 24.34 2.94 -2.86
N LEU A 55 25.42 2.55 -3.52
CA LEU A 55 25.77 1.15 -3.73
C LEU A 55 26.50 0.61 -2.52
N LYS A 56 26.32 -0.68 -2.24
CA LYS A 56 27.13 -1.36 -1.23
C LYS A 56 28.47 -1.82 -1.79
N GLU A 57 28.49 -2.22 -3.06
CA GLU A 57 29.67 -2.74 -3.74
C GLU A 57 30.38 -1.64 -4.54
N ASP A 58 31.69 -1.50 -4.34
CA ASP A 58 32.54 -0.60 -5.14
C ASP A 58 32.93 -1.20 -6.51
N ALA A 59 32.74 -2.52 -6.67
CA ALA A 59 33.05 -3.25 -7.89
C ALA A 59 32.07 -4.41 -8.14
N ALA A 60 31.79 -4.71 -9.41
CA ALA A 60 30.90 -5.79 -9.82
C ALA A 60 31.28 -6.40 -11.17
N LYS A 61 30.94 -7.69 -11.35
CA LYS A 61 30.96 -8.36 -12.66
C LYS A 61 29.71 -8.01 -13.44
N ASN A 62 29.79 -8.07 -14.77
CA ASN A 62 28.54 -8.09 -15.52
C ASN A 62 27.69 -9.29 -15.12
N TRP A 63 26.39 -9.07 -15.07
CA TRP A 63 25.36 -10.02 -14.63
C TRP A 63 25.45 -10.42 -13.16
N SER A 64 26.29 -9.75 -12.37
CA SER A 64 26.32 -9.96 -10.93
C SER A 64 25.28 -9.12 -10.22
N ARG A 65 24.97 -9.55 -9.01
CA ARG A 65 24.05 -8.87 -8.10
C ARG A 65 24.77 -7.71 -7.42
N VAL A 66 24.13 -6.55 -7.42
CA VAL A 66 24.55 -5.33 -6.72
C VAL A 66 23.42 -4.90 -5.77
N GLN A 67 23.77 -4.39 -4.60
CA GLN A 67 22.85 -3.86 -3.60
C GLN A 67 22.80 -2.33 -3.70
N VAL A 68 21.60 -1.80 -3.89
CA VAL A 68 21.29 -0.37 -3.82
C VAL A 68 20.64 -0.10 -2.47
N ASP A 69 21.35 0.62 -1.60
CA ASP A 69 20.83 1.11 -0.32
C ASP A 69 20.24 2.50 -0.48
N PHE A 70 19.14 2.78 0.20
CA PHE A 70 18.50 4.09 0.19
C PHE A 70 17.97 4.46 1.57
N THR A 71 17.89 5.75 1.84
CA THR A 71 17.18 6.29 3.02
C THR A 71 16.05 7.20 2.57
N PHE A 72 15.02 7.31 3.41
CA PHE A 72 13.90 8.20 3.16
C PHE A 72 13.43 8.91 4.43
N ASN A 73 12.85 10.09 4.24
CA ASN A 73 12.21 10.91 5.24
C ASN A 73 10.92 11.50 4.66
N LEU A 74 9.78 11.05 5.15
CA LEU A 74 8.47 11.46 4.67
C LEU A 74 8.01 12.72 5.43
N PRO A 75 7.45 13.71 4.73
CA PRO A 75 6.92 14.90 5.39
C PRO A 75 5.79 14.51 6.37
N GLY A 76 5.67 15.21 7.50
CA GLY A 76 4.72 14.88 8.59
C GLY A 76 3.23 14.90 8.24
N GLN A 77 2.84 15.17 6.99
CA GLN A 77 1.46 15.12 6.49
C GLN A 77 1.25 14.01 5.44
N SER A 78 2.04 12.95 5.47
CA SER A 78 1.83 11.79 4.61
C SER A 78 0.54 11.03 4.94
N HIS A 79 -0.08 10.44 3.92
CA HIS A 79 -1.33 9.68 4.01
C HIS A 79 -1.16 8.29 3.37
N PRO A 80 -2.01 7.32 3.73
CA PRO A 80 -2.08 6.06 3.01
C PRO A 80 -2.37 6.29 1.53
N GLY A 81 -1.64 5.59 0.67
CA GLY A 81 -1.73 5.73 -0.78
C GLY A 81 -0.84 6.83 -1.37
N ASP A 82 -0.23 7.69 -0.54
CA ASP A 82 0.82 8.59 -1.02
C ASP A 82 2.02 7.77 -1.53
N ILE A 83 2.74 8.31 -2.50
CA ILE A 83 3.83 7.57 -3.16
C ILE A 83 5.14 8.36 -3.20
N PHE A 84 6.25 7.65 -3.14
CA PHE A 84 7.56 8.15 -3.59
C PHE A 84 8.22 7.09 -4.46
N SER A 85 9.20 7.48 -5.28
CA SER A 85 9.82 6.55 -6.23
C SER A 85 11.31 6.79 -6.45
N ILE A 86 11.98 5.70 -6.81
CA ILE A 86 13.36 5.65 -7.29
C ILE A 86 13.33 5.08 -8.70
N THR A 87 14.00 5.75 -9.63
CA THR A 87 14.29 5.25 -10.98
C THR A 87 15.74 4.80 -11.01
N LEU A 88 15.92 3.50 -11.21
CA LEU A 88 17.22 2.87 -11.40
C LEU A 88 17.82 3.32 -12.76
N PRO A 89 19.15 3.40 -12.86
CA PRO A 89 19.85 3.63 -14.12
C PRO A 89 19.86 2.35 -14.98
N GLU A 90 19.97 2.50 -16.31
CA GLU A 90 19.79 1.40 -17.29
C GLU A 90 20.73 0.19 -17.11
N GLN A 91 21.85 0.41 -16.41
CA GLN A 91 22.82 -0.62 -16.07
C GLN A 91 22.32 -1.54 -14.93
N LEU A 92 21.28 -1.14 -14.19
CA LEU A 92 20.74 -1.88 -13.06
C LEU A 92 19.31 -2.36 -13.36
N LYS A 93 19.16 -3.67 -13.46
CA LYS A 93 17.86 -4.31 -13.63
C LYS A 93 17.36 -4.82 -12.27
N PRO A 94 16.16 -4.45 -11.80
CA PRO A 94 15.64 -4.97 -10.55
C PRO A 94 15.44 -6.47 -10.62
N LEU A 95 15.80 -7.16 -9.53
CA LEU A 95 15.67 -8.62 -9.42
C LEU A 95 14.35 -9.08 -8.80
N SER A 96 13.43 -8.18 -8.44
CA SER A 96 12.11 -8.51 -7.87
C SER A 96 10.99 -7.69 -8.53
N ARG A 97 9.72 -8.10 -8.35
CA ARG A 97 8.53 -7.29 -8.67
C ARG A 97 8.14 -6.31 -7.58
N GLY A 98 8.65 -6.50 -6.36
CA GLY A 98 8.27 -5.69 -5.21
C GLY A 98 8.69 -6.29 -3.89
N PHE A 99 8.45 -5.54 -2.82
CA PHE A 99 8.64 -5.97 -1.42
C PHE A 99 7.93 -4.99 -0.49
N THR A 100 7.74 -5.37 0.78
CA THR A 100 7.14 -4.51 1.79
C THR A 100 8.24 -3.91 2.68
N LEU A 101 8.22 -2.59 2.89
CA LEU A 101 9.00 -1.94 3.96
C LEU A 101 8.28 -2.15 5.29
N ARG A 102 8.99 -2.62 6.33
CA ARG A 102 8.38 -2.96 7.62
C ARG A 102 9.09 -2.29 8.79
N ASN A 103 8.37 -1.86 9.81
CA ASN A 103 9.02 -1.39 11.04
C ASN A 103 9.62 -2.54 11.85
N THR A 104 10.31 -2.22 12.95
CA THR A 104 10.91 -3.21 13.85
C THR A 104 9.90 -4.13 14.54
N ALA A 105 8.62 -3.73 14.60
CA ALA A 105 7.51 -4.55 15.07
C ALA A 105 6.89 -5.44 13.96
N GLY A 106 7.38 -5.33 12.72
CA GLY A 106 6.89 -6.08 11.56
C GLY A 106 5.69 -5.46 10.84
N GLU A 107 5.22 -4.29 11.26
CA GLU A 107 4.11 -3.56 10.63
C GLU A 107 4.54 -2.99 9.27
N ALA A 108 3.69 -3.14 8.26
CA ALA A 108 3.98 -2.65 6.92
C ALA A 108 3.90 -1.12 6.86
N VAL A 109 4.98 -0.46 6.44
CA VAL A 109 5.11 1.00 6.29
C VAL A 109 4.75 1.45 4.88
N ALA A 110 5.29 0.77 3.87
CA ALA A 110 5.02 1.02 2.46
C ALA A 110 5.16 -0.26 1.62
N GLU A 111 4.39 -0.36 0.54
CA GLU A 111 4.51 -1.43 -0.46
C GLU A 111 5.32 -0.92 -1.65
N ALA A 112 6.46 -1.56 -1.92
CA ALA A 112 7.29 -1.29 -3.08
C ALA A 112 6.83 -2.14 -4.27
N THR A 113 6.57 -1.50 -5.40
CA THR A 113 6.30 -2.16 -6.70
C THR A 113 7.37 -1.74 -7.69
N MET A 114 7.92 -2.71 -8.42
CA MET A 114 8.96 -2.50 -9.43
C MET A 114 8.41 -2.77 -10.81
N ILE A 115 8.40 -1.74 -11.67
CA ILE A 115 7.97 -1.85 -13.06
C ILE A 115 9.05 -1.23 -13.95
N GLY A 116 9.70 -2.07 -14.76
CA GLY A 116 10.84 -1.64 -15.55
C GLY A 116 11.99 -1.22 -14.63
N GLN A 117 12.35 0.07 -14.66
CA GLN A 117 13.39 0.65 -13.80
C GLN A 117 12.84 1.47 -12.64
N ILE A 118 11.52 1.61 -12.54
CA ILE A 118 10.88 2.46 -11.53
C ILE A 118 10.44 1.59 -10.37
N VAL A 119 10.97 1.92 -9.19
CA VAL A 119 10.55 1.39 -7.89
C VAL A 119 9.64 2.42 -7.25
N THR A 120 8.35 2.11 -7.13
CA THR A 120 7.34 2.97 -6.52
C THR A 120 6.96 2.42 -5.15
N PHE A 121 7.11 3.23 -4.11
CA PHE A 121 6.72 2.93 -2.74
C PHE A 121 5.38 3.60 -2.45
N THR A 122 4.37 2.81 -2.10
CA THR A 122 3.03 3.29 -1.73
C THR A 122 2.84 3.15 -0.23
N LEU A 123 2.56 4.24 0.47
CA LEU A 123 2.36 4.20 1.92
C LEU A 123 1.12 3.40 2.30
N THR A 124 1.24 2.61 3.36
CA THR A 124 0.11 1.85 3.91
C THR A 124 -0.68 2.70 4.91
N ASN A 125 -1.62 2.06 5.63
CA ASN A 125 -2.31 2.66 6.78
C ASN A 125 -1.37 3.07 7.92
N PHE A 126 -0.09 2.67 7.90
CA PHE A 126 0.92 3.13 8.86
C PHE A 126 0.99 4.65 8.93
N ALA A 127 0.79 5.34 7.80
CA ALA A 127 0.76 6.80 7.72
C ALA A 127 -0.48 7.46 8.37
N LEU A 128 -1.52 6.70 8.72
CA LEU A 128 -2.64 7.25 9.51
C LEU A 128 -2.23 7.50 10.95
N THR A 129 -1.39 6.61 11.48
CA THR A 129 -1.07 6.57 12.90
C THR A 129 0.38 6.95 13.19
N HIS A 130 1.13 7.42 12.21
CA HIS A 130 2.52 7.81 12.37
C HIS A 130 2.83 9.07 11.57
N THR A 131 3.58 9.97 12.19
CA THR A 131 4.15 11.17 11.58
C THR A 131 5.67 11.03 11.52
N ASP A 132 6.31 11.92 10.75
CA ASP A 132 7.77 11.98 10.60
C ASP A 132 8.39 10.60 10.29
N ILE A 133 7.76 9.92 9.34
CA ILE A 133 8.12 8.55 8.99
C ILE A 133 9.48 8.59 8.27
N THR A 134 10.49 7.98 8.86
CA THR A 134 11.84 7.86 8.31
C THR A 134 12.22 6.39 8.19
N GLY A 135 13.14 6.08 7.29
CA GLY A 135 13.59 4.70 7.17
C GLY A 135 14.72 4.51 6.18
N GLU A 136 15.04 3.23 6.00
CA GLU A 136 16.08 2.75 5.13
C GLU A 136 15.57 1.54 4.34
N GLY A 137 16.13 1.29 3.17
CA GLY A 137 15.83 0.09 2.44
C GLY A 137 16.96 -0.30 1.50
N LYS A 138 16.86 -1.52 1.02
CA LYS A 138 17.77 -2.11 0.06
C LYS A 138 17.01 -2.72 -1.10
N ILE A 139 17.53 -2.54 -2.30
CA ILE A 139 17.06 -3.14 -3.55
C ILE A 139 18.23 -3.89 -4.12
N TYR A 140 18.03 -5.15 -4.50
CA TYR A 140 19.03 -5.86 -5.26
C TYR A 140 18.71 -5.83 -6.75
N THR A 141 19.75 -5.57 -7.51
CA THR A 141 19.72 -5.41 -8.95
C THR A 141 20.76 -6.30 -9.61
N GLU A 142 20.52 -6.68 -10.86
CA GLU A 142 21.54 -7.24 -11.74
C GLU A 142 22.24 -6.08 -12.44
N PHE A 143 23.57 -6.01 -12.30
CA PHE A 143 24.40 -5.02 -12.96
C PHE A 143 24.86 -5.52 -14.33
N ASN A 144 24.75 -4.68 -15.34
CA ASN A 144 25.31 -4.96 -16.67
C ASN A 144 25.73 -3.65 -17.36
N SER A 145 26.92 -3.65 -17.94
CA SER A 145 27.48 -2.52 -18.68
C SER A 145 28.30 -3.01 -19.87
N ASN A 146 28.30 -2.22 -20.95
CA ASN A 146 29.13 -2.48 -22.12
C ASN A 146 30.57 -1.96 -21.97
N ALA A 147 30.92 -1.36 -20.82
CA ALA A 147 32.27 -0.90 -20.55
C ALA A 147 33.23 -2.08 -20.30
N GLY A 148 34.52 -1.88 -20.55
CA GLY A 148 35.54 -2.92 -20.38
C GLY A 148 35.91 -3.15 -18.92
N ASN A 149 36.50 -4.32 -18.63
CA ASN A 149 37.04 -4.65 -17.31
C ASN A 149 37.98 -3.53 -16.78
N GLY A 150 37.86 -3.19 -15.50
CA GLY A 150 38.57 -2.10 -14.83
C GLY A 150 38.02 -0.70 -15.09
N SER A 151 36.98 -0.55 -15.92
CA SER A 151 36.34 0.75 -16.16
C SER A 151 35.41 1.12 -15.00
N THR A 152 35.38 2.40 -14.63
CA THR A 152 34.38 2.96 -13.73
C THR A 152 33.12 3.34 -14.51
N VAL A 153 31.97 2.94 -13.99
CA VAL A 153 30.64 3.26 -14.52
C VAL A 153 29.92 4.12 -13.49
N THR A 154 29.60 5.37 -13.85
CA THR A 154 28.77 6.25 -13.01
C THR A 154 27.30 5.93 -13.20
N LEU A 155 26.65 5.56 -12.11
CA LEU A 155 25.24 5.23 -12.00
C LEU A 155 24.46 6.46 -11.54
N VAL A 156 23.41 6.82 -12.28
CA VAL A 156 22.58 8.01 -12.02
C VAL A 156 21.18 7.58 -11.63
N PHE A 157 20.89 7.62 -10.34
CA PHE A 157 19.56 7.34 -9.79
C PHE A 157 18.71 8.60 -9.83
N ARG A 158 17.44 8.46 -10.17
CA ARG A 158 16.49 9.58 -10.16
C ARG A 158 15.34 9.31 -9.22
N THR A 159 14.70 10.34 -8.73
CA THR A 159 13.49 10.25 -7.91
C THR A 159 12.29 10.81 -8.66
N GLY A 160 11.06 10.48 -8.22
CA GLY A 160 9.83 10.88 -8.90
C GLY A 160 9.66 12.39 -9.16
N ASN A 161 10.35 13.24 -8.39
CA ASN A 161 10.32 14.69 -8.50
C ASN A 161 11.58 15.28 -9.18
N GLY A 162 12.44 14.45 -9.76
CA GLY A 162 13.64 14.89 -10.47
C GLY A 162 14.91 15.05 -9.62
N GLY A 163 14.86 14.75 -8.32
CA GLY A 163 16.07 14.63 -7.50
C GLY A 163 16.99 13.55 -8.07
N THR A 164 18.30 13.78 -8.01
CA THR A 164 19.32 12.91 -8.62
C THR A 164 20.36 12.52 -7.58
N PHE A 165 20.72 11.25 -7.56
CA PHE A 165 21.83 10.70 -6.78
C PHE A 165 22.79 10.00 -7.73
N THR A 166 24.07 10.01 -7.42
CA THR A 166 25.10 9.36 -8.24
C THR A 166 25.99 8.49 -7.39
N ASP A 167 26.36 7.34 -7.91
CA ASP A 167 27.38 6.48 -7.33
C ASP A 167 28.20 5.82 -8.44
N ASP A 168 29.41 5.38 -8.14
CA ASP A 168 30.32 4.78 -9.10
C ASP A 168 30.53 3.29 -8.79
N ILE A 169 30.62 2.47 -9.84
CA ILE A 169 30.99 1.06 -9.70
C ILE A 169 32.07 0.69 -10.71
N VAL A 170 33.09 -0.05 -10.26
CA VAL A 170 34.16 -0.56 -11.13
C VAL A 170 33.77 -1.92 -11.68
N ILE A 171 33.95 -2.13 -12.99
CA ILE A 171 33.77 -3.45 -13.59
C ILE A 171 34.95 -4.33 -13.19
N ASP A 172 34.69 -5.45 -12.51
CA ASP A 172 35.70 -6.42 -12.08
C ASP A 172 35.38 -7.84 -12.53
N GLU A 173 35.82 -8.21 -13.73
CA GLU A 173 35.63 -9.53 -14.35
C GLU A 173 36.61 -10.59 -13.82
N THR A 174 36.80 -10.69 -12.49
CA THR A 174 37.66 -11.74 -11.90
C THR A 174 37.28 -13.14 -12.38
N ILE A 175 38.27 -13.92 -12.80
CA ILE A 175 38.08 -15.29 -13.29
C ILE A 175 37.61 -16.20 -12.16
N ILE A 176 36.61 -17.05 -12.40
CA ILE A 176 36.21 -18.10 -11.45
C ILE A 176 37.37 -19.09 -11.29
N ASN A 177 37.92 -19.22 -10.09
CA ASN A 177 39.00 -20.17 -9.82
C ASN A 177 38.48 -21.62 -9.81
N ARG A 178 38.72 -22.34 -10.90
CA ARG A 178 38.37 -23.78 -11.03
C ARG A 178 39.41 -24.74 -10.45
N ASN A 179 40.48 -24.24 -9.85
CA ASN A 179 41.39 -25.07 -9.04
C ASN A 179 40.90 -25.22 -7.58
N SER A 180 39.77 -24.60 -7.25
CA SER A 180 39.09 -24.73 -5.97
C SER A 180 37.66 -25.20 -6.17
N VAL A 181 37.10 -25.80 -5.13
CA VAL A 181 35.67 -26.10 -5.06
C VAL A 181 34.85 -24.81 -5.10
N ALA A 182 33.66 -24.87 -5.69
CA ALA A 182 32.78 -23.71 -5.80
C ALA A 182 31.33 -24.09 -5.54
N LYS A 183 30.56 -23.16 -4.98
CA LYS A 183 29.12 -23.30 -4.78
C LYS A 183 28.43 -21.98 -5.09
N SER A 184 27.26 -22.05 -5.71
CA SER A 184 26.42 -20.89 -5.99
C SER A 184 24.95 -21.22 -5.85
N GLY A 185 24.14 -20.19 -5.56
CA GLY A 185 22.69 -20.26 -5.49
C GLY A 185 22.04 -19.27 -6.44
N ALA A 186 20.90 -19.62 -7.01
CA ALA A 186 20.11 -18.74 -7.85
C ALA A 186 18.62 -18.98 -7.64
N TRP A 187 17.83 -17.91 -7.71
CA TRP A 187 16.37 -18.00 -7.76
C TRP A 187 15.93 -18.66 -9.07
N THR A 188 15.04 -19.64 -9.01
CA THR A 188 14.49 -20.29 -10.21
C THR A 188 13.48 -19.40 -10.93
N GLN A 189 12.81 -18.53 -10.17
CA GLN A 189 11.96 -17.46 -10.65
C GLN A 189 12.41 -16.17 -9.96
N LEU A 190 13.21 -15.36 -10.66
CA LEU A 190 13.78 -14.13 -10.09
C LEU A 190 12.70 -13.18 -9.59
N ASP A 191 11.58 -13.08 -10.31
CA ASP A 191 10.48 -12.17 -9.99
C ASP A 191 9.62 -12.57 -8.78
N ASP A 192 9.53 -13.86 -8.47
CA ASP A 192 8.76 -14.39 -7.31
C ASP A 192 9.64 -14.72 -6.10
N GLN A 193 10.81 -15.30 -6.33
CA GLN A 193 11.75 -15.72 -5.27
C GLN A 193 11.13 -16.67 -4.24
N GLY A 194 10.19 -17.49 -4.66
CA GLY A 194 9.47 -18.43 -3.80
C GLY A 194 8.59 -17.76 -2.74
N VAL A 195 8.11 -16.53 -2.97
CA VAL A 195 7.06 -15.92 -2.13
C VAL A 195 5.73 -16.61 -2.37
N SER A 196 5.32 -16.74 -3.63
CA SER A 196 4.06 -17.40 -4.01
C SER A 196 4.27 -18.79 -4.61
N ALA A 197 5.45 -19.09 -5.14
CA ALA A 197 5.82 -20.39 -5.69
C ALA A 197 7.03 -20.97 -4.94
N PRO A 198 6.87 -21.40 -3.67
CA PRO A 198 7.99 -21.86 -2.85
C PRO A 198 8.62 -23.18 -3.33
N ASP A 199 7.88 -24.00 -4.10
CA ASP A 199 8.37 -25.27 -4.62
C ASP A 199 9.55 -25.07 -5.58
N LYS A 200 10.69 -25.69 -5.28
CA LYS A 200 11.92 -25.64 -6.09
C LYS A 200 12.33 -24.20 -6.42
N ALA A 201 12.13 -23.29 -5.47
CA ALA A 201 12.37 -21.86 -5.64
C ALA A 201 13.85 -21.48 -5.78
N ILE A 202 14.77 -22.31 -5.25
CA ILE A 202 16.20 -22.05 -5.30
C ILE A 202 16.93 -23.19 -6.03
N ALA A 203 17.79 -22.81 -6.98
CA ALA A 203 18.78 -23.67 -7.63
C ALA A 203 20.11 -23.57 -6.93
N TRP A 204 20.69 -24.69 -6.53
CA TRP A 204 22.03 -24.76 -6.00
C TRP A 204 22.92 -25.50 -6.98
N ASN A 205 24.09 -24.92 -7.24
CA ASN A 205 25.14 -25.52 -8.05
C ASN A 205 26.38 -25.74 -7.20
N VAL A 206 26.98 -26.93 -7.27
CA VAL A 206 28.23 -27.27 -6.59
C VAL A 206 29.20 -27.82 -7.62
N ALA A 207 30.39 -27.24 -7.72
CA ALA A 207 31.44 -27.69 -8.62
C ALA A 207 32.67 -28.19 -7.84
N SER A 208 33.23 -29.33 -8.26
CA SER A 208 34.57 -29.74 -7.84
C SER A 208 35.64 -28.80 -8.38
N ALA A 209 36.86 -28.91 -7.85
CA ALA A 209 38.03 -28.44 -8.59
C ALA A 209 38.23 -29.26 -9.87
N ILE A 210 39.07 -28.76 -10.78
CA ILE A 210 39.53 -29.49 -11.96
C ILE A 210 40.35 -30.72 -11.53
N GLY A 211 39.98 -31.90 -12.04
CA GLY A 211 40.66 -33.17 -11.82
C GLY A 211 42.01 -33.30 -12.52
N PRO A 212 42.70 -34.45 -12.36
CA PRO A 212 42.14 -35.72 -11.93
C PRO A 212 42.12 -35.90 -10.40
N PHE A 213 41.13 -36.65 -9.91
CA PHE A 213 41.07 -37.12 -8.54
C PHE A 213 40.77 -38.61 -8.52
N PRO A 214 41.36 -39.41 -7.60
CA PRO A 214 41.10 -40.84 -7.52
C PRO A 214 39.71 -41.16 -6.97
N GLU A 215 39.10 -40.22 -6.25
CA GLU A 215 37.79 -40.33 -5.63
C GLU A 215 37.21 -38.92 -5.44
N LEU A 216 35.89 -38.78 -5.51
CA LEU A 216 35.20 -37.59 -5.02
C LEU A 216 34.04 -37.98 -4.11
N VAL A 217 33.91 -37.30 -2.98
CA VAL A 217 32.74 -37.42 -2.09
C VAL A 217 32.20 -36.03 -1.82
N PHE A 218 30.94 -35.80 -2.17
CA PHE A 218 30.19 -34.59 -1.90
C PHE A 218 29.26 -34.84 -0.71
N THR A 219 29.39 -34.03 0.35
CA THR A 219 28.49 -34.03 1.49
C THR A 219 27.86 -32.65 1.60
N ASP A 220 26.59 -32.55 1.24
CA ASP A 220 25.83 -31.30 1.21
C ASP A 220 24.88 -31.20 2.41
N VAL A 221 24.84 -30.02 3.01
CA VAL A 221 23.92 -29.67 4.09
C VAL A 221 23.17 -28.40 3.69
N VAL A 222 21.88 -28.57 3.45
CA VAL A 222 20.95 -27.47 3.18
C VAL A 222 20.68 -26.74 4.50
N GLY A 223 20.86 -25.42 4.51
CA GLY A 223 20.59 -24.60 5.69
C GLY A 223 19.11 -24.41 5.98
N GLU A 224 18.80 -23.67 7.04
CA GLU A 224 17.43 -23.39 7.49
C GLU A 224 16.55 -22.73 6.41
N HIS A 225 15.23 -22.79 6.62
CA HIS A 225 14.18 -22.16 5.78
C HIS A 225 14.01 -22.74 4.37
N GLN A 226 14.69 -23.84 4.06
CA GLN A 226 14.58 -24.55 2.79
C GLN A 226 14.76 -26.05 2.98
N GLN A 227 14.26 -26.83 2.03
CA GLN A 227 14.36 -28.30 2.01
C GLN A 227 14.79 -28.79 0.64
N MET A 228 15.70 -29.75 0.62
CA MET A 228 16.20 -30.43 -0.57
C MET A 228 15.10 -31.21 -1.29
N GLU A 229 15.02 -31.08 -2.61
CA GLU A 229 14.21 -31.94 -3.46
C GLU A 229 15.11 -32.97 -4.18
N CYS A 230 15.25 -34.16 -3.60
CA CYS A 230 16.13 -35.21 -4.10
C CYS A 230 15.87 -35.61 -5.56
N SER A 231 14.62 -35.53 -6.03
CA SER A 231 14.30 -35.87 -7.43
C SER A 231 14.87 -34.88 -8.44
N THR A 232 15.35 -33.72 -8.00
CA THR A 232 15.94 -32.68 -8.84
C THR A 232 17.46 -32.76 -8.95
N LEU A 233 18.12 -33.59 -8.14
CA LEU A 233 19.58 -33.73 -8.19
C LEU A 233 20.03 -34.27 -9.57
N ARG A 234 20.93 -33.53 -10.22
CA ARG A 234 21.57 -33.90 -11.48
C ARG A 234 23.08 -33.80 -11.33
N VAL A 235 23.77 -34.79 -11.87
CA VAL A 235 25.24 -34.88 -11.86
C VAL A 235 25.73 -34.66 -13.29
N PHE A 236 26.53 -33.62 -13.48
CA PHE A 236 27.13 -33.29 -14.76
C PHE A 236 28.65 -33.41 -14.68
N GLY A 237 29.26 -33.73 -15.82
CA GLY A 237 30.69 -33.68 -16.05
C GLY A 237 31.00 -32.79 -17.25
N THR A 238 32.14 -32.11 -17.20
CA THR A 238 32.71 -31.43 -18.37
C THR A 238 34.22 -31.32 -18.25
N THR A 239 34.89 -31.21 -19.39
CA THR A 239 36.31 -30.82 -19.49
C THR A 239 36.49 -29.43 -20.13
N THR A 240 35.38 -28.73 -20.41
CA THR A 240 35.40 -27.42 -21.08
C THR A 240 35.21 -26.31 -20.04
N VAL A 241 36.29 -25.59 -19.76
CA VAL A 241 36.32 -24.41 -18.90
C VAL A 241 36.71 -23.20 -19.75
N ASP A 242 35.91 -22.13 -19.70
CA ASP A 242 36.27 -20.87 -20.34
C ASP A 242 37.51 -20.28 -19.66
N PRO A 243 38.61 -20.00 -20.39
CA PRO A 243 39.85 -19.53 -19.79
C PRO A 243 39.80 -18.07 -19.31
N ILE A 244 38.78 -17.30 -19.72
CA ILE A 244 38.58 -15.89 -19.36
C ILE A 244 37.64 -15.78 -18.17
N THR A 245 36.50 -16.46 -18.20
CA THR A 245 35.49 -16.33 -17.12
C THR A 245 35.60 -17.45 -16.08
N GLY A 246 36.15 -18.60 -16.45
CA GLY A 246 36.09 -19.83 -15.68
C GLY A 246 34.73 -20.52 -15.77
N ASP A 247 33.84 -20.12 -16.67
CA ASP A 247 32.53 -20.76 -16.83
C ASP A 247 32.65 -22.18 -17.38
N LEU A 248 31.73 -23.03 -16.96
CA LEU A 248 31.63 -24.41 -17.42
C LEU A 248 30.67 -24.48 -18.61
N SER A 249 31.09 -25.14 -19.69
CA SER A 249 30.24 -25.37 -20.87
C SER A 249 30.30 -26.84 -21.29
N ASN A 250 29.51 -27.25 -22.28
CA ASN A 250 29.43 -28.64 -22.74
C ASN A 250 29.13 -29.65 -21.62
N LEU A 251 28.32 -29.24 -20.64
CA LEU A 251 27.91 -30.10 -19.53
C LEU A 251 27.16 -31.33 -20.06
N ALA A 252 27.62 -32.51 -19.68
CA ALA A 252 27.00 -33.78 -20.01
C ALA A 252 26.55 -34.48 -18.72
N LEU A 253 25.36 -35.09 -18.75
CA LEU A 253 24.91 -35.92 -17.62
C LEU A 253 25.87 -37.09 -17.45
N ILE A 254 26.30 -37.30 -16.21
CA ILE A 254 27.10 -38.45 -15.82
C ILE A 254 26.17 -39.67 -15.66
N ASP A 255 26.58 -40.79 -16.24
CA ASP A 255 25.88 -42.07 -16.09
C ASP A 255 25.81 -42.46 -14.61
N SER A 256 24.64 -42.93 -14.15
CA SER A 256 24.43 -43.29 -12.75
C SER A 256 25.30 -44.46 -12.27
N SER A 257 25.95 -45.21 -13.17
CA SER A 257 26.95 -46.21 -12.80
C SER A 257 28.30 -45.64 -12.34
N ARG A 258 28.56 -44.34 -12.59
CA ARG A 258 29.79 -43.65 -12.14
C ARG A 258 29.72 -43.11 -10.72
N TYR A 259 28.54 -43.07 -10.10
CA TYR A 259 28.36 -42.51 -8.77
C TYR A 259 27.35 -43.28 -7.93
N ASP A 260 27.54 -43.21 -6.62
CA ASP A 260 26.62 -43.74 -5.62
C ASP A 260 25.98 -42.58 -4.86
N LEU A 261 24.65 -42.48 -4.90
CA LEU A 261 23.90 -41.55 -4.03
C LEU A 261 23.68 -42.25 -2.69
N VAL A 262 24.62 -42.05 -1.76
CA VAL A 262 24.66 -42.74 -0.45
C VAL A 262 23.49 -42.34 0.42
N SER A 263 23.15 -41.04 0.45
CA SER A 263 21.98 -40.54 1.13
C SER A 263 21.41 -39.31 0.41
N CYS A 264 20.10 -39.14 0.49
CA CYS A 264 19.45 -37.89 0.13
C CYS A 264 18.19 -37.75 0.97
N THR A 265 18.09 -36.63 1.68
CA THR A 265 17.00 -36.28 2.60
C THR A 265 16.62 -34.82 2.39
N GLU A 266 15.62 -34.33 3.11
CA GLU A 266 15.24 -32.91 3.08
C GLU A 266 16.38 -31.98 3.55
N ASP A 267 17.32 -32.48 4.35
CA ASP A 267 18.42 -31.69 4.92
C ASP A 267 19.69 -31.66 4.03
N GLY A 268 19.72 -32.42 2.93
CA GLY A 268 20.88 -32.49 2.05
C GLY A 268 21.14 -33.91 1.51
N PHE A 269 22.37 -34.15 1.05
CA PHE A 269 22.74 -35.41 0.41
C PHE A 269 24.21 -35.78 0.62
N GLU A 270 24.52 -37.05 0.38
CA GLU A 270 25.88 -37.55 0.22
C GLU A 270 25.99 -38.31 -1.11
N LEU A 271 26.91 -37.90 -1.96
CA LEU A 271 27.17 -38.49 -3.28
C LEU A 271 28.64 -38.83 -3.43
N GLN A 272 28.94 -40.05 -3.86
CA GLN A 272 30.30 -40.55 -4.05
C GLN A 272 30.57 -40.90 -5.52
N LEU A 273 31.71 -40.48 -6.05
CA LEU A 273 32.29 -40.97 -7.30
C LEU A 273 33.52 -41.82 -6.95
N PRO A 274 33.35 -43.14 -6.77
CA PRO A 274 34.43 -44.01 -6.29
C PRO A 274 35.57 -44.19 -7.30
N GLN A 275 35.32 -43.91 -8.58
CA GLN A 275 36.35 -43.86 -9.64
C GLN A 275 36.92 -42.45 -9.84
N GLY A 276 36.45 -41.47 -9.05
CA GLY A 276 36.89 -40.09 -9.12
C GLY A 276 36.62 -39.42 -10.47
N THR A 277 37.59 -38.62 -10.92
CA THR A 277 37.48 -37.80 -12.14
C THR A 277 38.68 -37.98 -13.05
N GLU A 278 38.44 -37.83 -14.34
CA GLU A 278 39.48 -37.81 -15.35
C GLU A 278 40.30 -36.50 -15.33
N VAL A 279 41.40 -36.49 -16.09
CA VAL A 279 42.22 -35.28 -16.29
C VAL A 279 41.37 -34.16 -16.88
N ASN A 280 41.46 -32.98 -16.27
CA ASN A 280 40.69 -31.78 -16.65
C ASN A 280 39.17 -31.88 -16.44
N GLU A 281 38.64 -32.96 -15.86
CA GLU A 281 37.21 -33.10 -15.62
C GLU A 281 36.78 -32.29 -14.38
N VAL A 282 35.66 -31.58 -14.50
CA VAL A 282 34.96 -30.91 -13.41
C VAL A 282 33.60 -31.58 -13.26
N ILE A 283 33.26 -31.93 -12.02
CA ILE A 283 31.93 -32.44 -11.67
C ILE A 283 31.08 -31.27 -11.17
N LEU A 284 29.88 -31.12 -11.74
CA LEU A 284 28.89 -30.12 -11.34
C LEU A 284 27.62 -30.83 -10.88
N LEU A 285 27.19 -30.54 -9.65
CA LEU A 285 25.89 -30.95 -9.12
C LEU A 285 24.92 -29.78 -9.23
N ASP A 286 23.77 -29.98 -9.88
CA ASP A 286 22.63 -29.04 -9.88
C ASP A 286 21.45 -29.69 -9.14
N TYR A 287 20.82 -28.96 -8.25
CA TYR A 287 19.63 -29.42 -7.55
C TYR A 287 18.79 -28.23 -7.08
N ARG A 288 17.56 -28.53 -6.64
CA ARG A 288 16.59 -27.54 -6.22
C ARG A 288 16.21 -27.73 -4.77
N THR A 289 15.89 -26.62 -4.11
CA THR A 289 15.32 -26.60 -2.77
C THR A 289 14.01 -25.83 -2.76
N THR A 290 13.08 -26.29 -1.92
CA THR A 290 11.78 -25.68 -1.67
C THR A 290 11.87 -24.81 -0.42
N ILE A 291 11.30 -23.61 -0.46
CA ILE A 291 11.27 -22.72 0.70
C ILE A 291 10.23 -23.20 1.71
N THR A 292 10.64 -23.35 2.97
CA THR A 292 9.75 -23.73 4.09
C THR A 292 9.32 -22.55 4.95
N ASP A 293 10.06 -21.44 4.89
CA ASP A 293 9.70 -20.19 5.56
C ASP A 293 9.82 -19.02 4.57
N SER A 294 8.67 -18.55 4.07
CA SER A 294 8.61 -17.44 3.11
C SER A 294 8.96 -16.09 3.72
N THR A 295 9.04 -15.98 5.05
CA THR A 295 9.42 -14.75 5.76
C THR A 295 10.93 -14.59 5.90
N ALA A 296 11.70 -15.67 5.72
CA ALA A 296 13.16 -15.63 5.74
C ALA A 296 13.73 -14.83 4.57
N SER A 297 14.72 -13.99 4.86
CA SER A 297 15.39 -13.11 3.90
C SER A 297 16.74 -13.64 3.39
N LEU A 298 17.30 -14.66 4.05
CA LEU A 298 18.60 -15.25 3.78
C LEU A 298 18.49 -16.78 3.77
N TYR A 299 19.05 -17.41 2.74
CA TYR A 299 19.15 -18.85 2.60
C TYR A 299 20.62 -19.23 2.44
N ALA A 300 21.08 -20.25 3.14
CA ALA A 300 22.48 -20.66 3.13
C ALA A 300 22.60 -22.15 2.84
N ASN A 301 23.69 -22.55 2.18
CA ASN A 301 23.94 -23.95 1.87
C ASN A 301 25.45 -24.21 1.84
N THR A 302 25.87 -25.33 2.41
CA THR A 302 27.28 -25.71 2.51
C THR A 302 27.50 -27.12 1.98
N THR A 303 28.54 -27.30 1.17
CA THR A 303 29.00 -28.61 0.71
C THR A 303 30.45 -28.84 1.12
N LYS A 304 30.75 -30.03 1.61
CA LYS A 304 32.12 -30.53 1.77
C LYS A 304 32.46 -31.46 0.62
N ILE A 305 33.64 -31.31 0.04
CA ILE A 305 34.11 -32.16 -1.05
C ILE A 305 35.45 -32.77 -0.66
N TYR A 306 35.47 -34.10 -0.52
CA TYR A 306 36.70 -34.88 -0.36
C TYR A 306 37.18 -35.39 -1.71
N ASN A 307 38.47 -35.28 -2.00
CA ASN A 307 39.05 -35.63 -3.30
C ASN A 307 40.03 -36.83 -3.28
N GLY A 308 39.87 -37.71 -2.29
CA GLY A 308 40.77 -38.86 -2.07
C GLY A 308 42.04 -38.52 -1.27
N THR A 309 42.33 -37.23 -1.04
CA THR A 309 43.51 -36.81 -0.25
C THR A 309 43.20 -35.72 0.76
N SER A 310 42.26 -34.83 0.45
CA SER A 310 41.93 -33.66 1.25
C SER A 310 40.44 -33.33 1.13
N THR A 311 39.93 -32.58 2.10
CA THR A 311 38.56 -32.06 2.09
C THR A 311 38.59 -30.56 1.97
N ALA A 312 37.70 -30.00 1.15
CA ALA A 312 37.47 -28.57 1.04
C ALA A 312 35.98 -28.26 1.17
N ASP A 313 35.66 -27.12 1.78
CA ASP A 313 34.30 -26.65 1.97
C ASP A 313 33.96 -25.58 0.92
N ALA A 314 32.74 -25.62 0.40
CA ALA A 314 32.15 -24.59 -0.45
C ALA A 314 30.82 -24.15 0.17
N THR A 315 30.66 -22.86 0.43
CA THR A 315 29.42 -22.29 0.99
C THR A 315 28.88 -21.22 0.08
N ALA A 316 27.57 -21.13 -0.03
CA ALA A 316 26.89 -20.04 -0.73
C ALA A 316 25.68 -19.56 0.07
N THR A 317 25.40 -18.27 -0.06
CA THR A 317 24.22 -17.62 0.51
C THR A 317 23.41 -16.97 -0.60
N LEU A 318 22.10 -16.97 -0.45
CA LEU A 318 21.16 -16.32 -1.36
C LEU A 318 20.20 -15.47 -0.54
N GLU A 319 20.21 -14.17 -0.75
CA GLU A 319 19.27 -13.24 -0.12
C GLU A 319 18.09 -12.92 -1.04
N ARG A 320 16.92 -12.60 -0.47
CA ARG A 320 15.81 -11.99 -1.24
C ARG A 320 16.22 -10.61 -1.80
N SER A 321 15.63 -10.22 -2.92
CA SER A 321 16.10 -9.07 -3.72
C SER A 321 15.55 -7.71 -3.30
N GLY A 322 14.94 -7.61 -2.12
CA GLY A 322 14.51 -6.34 -1.56
C GLY A 322 14.09 -6.49 -0.12
N GLY A 323 14.18 -5.39 0.62
CA GLY A 323 13.75 -5.30 2.02
C GLY A 323 14.10 -3.94 2.58
N GLY A 324 13.54 -3.58 3.71
CA GLY A 324 13.88 -2.32 4.36
C GLY A 324 13.03 -2.07 5.58
N SER A 325 13.46 -1.09 6.36
CA SER A 325 12.79 -0.67 7.57
C SER A 325 12.23 0.74 7.48
N GLY A 326 11.14 0.98 8.22
CA GLY A 326 10.60 2.32 8.41
C GLY A 326 10.17 2.49 9.86
N SER A 327 10.37 3.68 10.41
CA SER A 327 9.94 4.05 11.76
C SER A 327 9.25 5.41 11.70
N GLY A 328 8.36 5.70 12.64
CA GLY A 328 7.71 7.00 12.75
C GLY A 328 7.53 7.36 14.21
N THR A 329 7.65 8.65 14.53
CA THR A 329 7.49 9.17 15.89
C THR A 329 6.23 10.00 15.95
N GLY A 330 5.17 9.45 16.53
CA GLY A 330 3.88 10.12 16.67
C GLY A 330 2.75 9.15 16.40
N THR A 331 1.57 9.40 16.97
CA THR A 331 0.38 8.58 16.73
C THR A 331 -0.40 9.03 15.51
N GLY A 332 -0.03 10.11 14.80
CA GLY A 332 -0.80 10.67 13.67
C GLY A 332 -2.26 11.03 14.00
N LEU A 333 -2.65 10.89 15.26
CA LEU A 333 -4.01 10.91 15.77
C LEU A 333 -4.09 11.95 16.89
N GLY A 334 -5.04 12.88 16.77
CA GLY A 334 -5.49 13.72 17.87
C GLY A 334 -6.70 13.10 18.59
N GLU A 335 -7.07 13.67 19.73
CA GLU A 335 -8.25 13.27 20.48
C GLU A 335 -9.42 14.19 20.14
N LEU A 336 -10.54 13.60 19.69
CA LEU A 336 -11.84 14.25 19.62
C LEU A 336 -12.68 13.83 20.83
N SER A 337 -13.10 14.79 21.64
CA SER A 337 -14.11 14.60 22.68
C SER A 337 -15.46 15.08 22.18
N ILE A 338 -16.50 14.25 22.34
CA ILE A 338 -17.87 14.60 21.97
C ILE A 338 -18.67 14.79 23.26
N ILE A 339 -19.33 15.94 23.36
CA ILE A 339 -20.07 16.38 24.54
C ILE A 339 -21.53 16.60 24.19
N LYS A 340 -22.41 16.13 25.07
CA LYS A 340 -23.84 16.36 25.00
C LYS A 340 -24.32 17.06 26.26
N PHE A 341 -24.95 18.22 26.11
CA PHE A 341 -25.66 18.92 27.17
C PHE A 341 -27.16 18.98 26.90
N VAL A 342 -27.92 19.05 27.98
CA VAL A 342 -29.34 19.41 27.98
C VAL A 342 -29.52 20.61 28.89
N VAL A 343 -30.15 21.66 28.35
CA VAL A 343 -30.58 22.84 29.09
C VAL A 343 -32.10 22.83 29.10
N ASP A 344 -32.67 22.80 30.30
CA ASP A 344 -34.11 22.85 30.50
C ASP A 344 -34.47 24.14 31.24
N ASP A 345 -34.96 25.12 30.48
CA ASP A 345 -35.39 26.44 30.98
C ASP A 345 -36.92 26.49 31.17
N ARG A 346 -37.62 25.34 31.09
CA ARG A 346 -39.06 25.26 31.33
C ARG A 346 -39.37 25.49 32.81
N THR A 347 -40.51 26.12 33.07
CA THR A 347 -41.00 26.37 34.43
C THR A 347 -41.37 25.08 35.17
N GLU A 348 -41.07 25.01 36.48
CA GLU A 348 -41.40 23.85 37.34
C GLU A 348 -42.90 23.49 37.23
N GLY A 349 -43.20 22.43 36.48
CA GLY A 349 -44.57 21.99 36.16
C GLY A 349 -44.81 21.61 34.70
N ASN A 350 -43.92 22.01 33.78
CA ASN A 350 -44.00 21.69 32.35
C ASN A 350 -42.83 20.82 31.85
N VAL A 351 -42.09 20.23 32.78
CA VAL A 351 -40.96 19.34 32.50
C VAL A 351 -41.51 18.04 31.91
N ASP A 352 -41.13 17.73 30.67
CA ASP A 352 -41.43 16.42 30.08
C ASP A 352 -40.75 15.32 30.92
N PRO A 353 -41.50 14.37 31.49
CA PRO A 353 -40.93 13.32 32.32
C PRO A 353 -39.95 12.38 31.57
N GLU A 354 -39.88 12.45 30.24
CA GLU A 354 -38.95 11.62 29.46
C GLU A 354 -37.50 12.12 29.48
N ILE A 355 -37.24 13.41 29.78
CA ILE A 355 -35.87 13.94 29.83
C ILE A 355 -35.32 13.83 31.26
N THR A 356 -34.69 12.70 31.54
CA THR A 356 -33.95 12.45 32.79
C THR A 356 -32.43 12.61 32.59
N PRO A 357 -31.63 12.80 33.66
CA PRO A 357 -30.16 12.75 33.59
C PRO A 357 -29.58 11.43 33.04
N SER A 358 -30.41 10.40 32.83
CA SER A 358 -30.04 9.12 32.21
C SER A 358 -30.44 9.00 30.73
N THR A 359 -31.02 10.05 30.14
CA THR A 359 -31.47 10.04 28.74
C THR A 359 -30.28 9.93 27.80
N ARG A 360 -30.39 9.03 26.83
CA ARG A 360 -29.37 8.81 25.80
C ARG A 360 -29.79 9.51 24.51
N PHE A 361 -28.81 10.14 23.88
CA PHE A 361 -28.94 10.83 22.60
C PHE A 361 -28.01 10.16 21.60
N THR A 362 -28.50 9.95 20.38
CA THR A 362 -27.68 9.48 19.27
C THR A 362 -27.05 10.70 18.60
N ILE A 363 -25.73 10.79 18.63
CA ILE A 363 -24.96 11.83 17.91
C ILE A 363 -24.20 11.16 16.77
N GLU A 364 -24.41 11.61 15.54
CA GLU A 364 -23.63 11.20 14.39
C GLU A 364 -22.49 12.19 14.16
N VAL A 365 -21.26 11.68 14.10
CA VAL A 365 -20.07 12.49 13.77
C VAL A 365 -19.57 12.09 12.41
N VAL A 366 -19.19 13.09 11.61
CA VAL A 366 -18.52 12.90 10.33
C VAL A 366 -17.20 13.64 10.38
N CYS A 367 -16.10 12.92 10.17
CA CYS A 367 -14.79 13.54 10.02
C CYS A 367 -14.32 13.41 8.57
N THR A 368 -13.87 14.52 7.99
CA THR A 368 -13.26 14.56 6.67
C THR A 368 -11.83 15.07 6.77
N LYS A 369 -10.95 14.61 5.89
CA LYS A 369 -9.60 15.17 5.72
C LYS A 369 -9.35 15.31 4.22
N ASN A 370 -9.00 16.51 3.77
CA ASN A 370 -8.85 16.83 2.33
C ASN A 370 -10.10 16.41 1.52
N ASP A 371 -11.29 16.79 2.01
CA ASP A 371 -12.61 16.48 1.42
C ASP A 371 -12.97 14.99 1.29
N LYS A 372 -12.17 14.09 1.87
CA LYS A 372 -12.46 12.64 1.93
C LYS A 372 -12.89 12.25 3.34
N ILE A 373 -13.88 11.37 3.43
CA ILE A 373 -14.34 10.82 4.72
C ILE A 373 -13.20 9.99 5.34
N VAL A 374 -12.90 10.26 6.61
CA VAL A 374 -11.93 9.50 7.40
C VAL A 374 -12.45 8.08 7.63
N THR A 375 -11.61 7.07 7.44
CA THR A 375 -11.98 5.66 7.69
C THR A 375 -12.56 5.48 9.09
N GLY A 376 -13.73 4.84 9.18
CA GLY A 376 -14.47 4.66 10.44
C GLY A 376 -15.52 5.74 10.71
N PHE A 377 -15.65 6.73 9.84
CA PHE A 377 -16.74 7.72 9.83
C PHE A 377 -17.64 7.55 8.57
N PRO A 378 -18.91 8.01 8.59
CA PRO A 378 -19.64 8.56 9.73
C PRO A 378 -19.79 7.55 10.87
N LYS A 379 -19.81 8.03 12.11
CA LYS A 379 -19.90 7.19 13.31
C LYS A 379 -20.95 7.72 14.26
N GLN A 380 -21.80 6.84 14.75
CA GLN A 380 -22.85 7.16 15.72
C GLN A 380 -22.37 6.85 17.14
N TYR A 381 -22.73 7.74 18.07
CA TYR A 381 -22.43 7.65 19.48
C TYR A 381 -23.72 7.75 20.28
N GLU A 382 -23.88 6.82 21.22
CA GLU A 382 -24.95 6.87 22.23
C GLU A 382 -24.40 7.59 23.46
N ILE A 383 -24.78 8.86 23.65
CA ILE A 383 -24.23 9.73 24.69
C ILE A 383 -25.31 10.05 25.71
N THR A 384 -25.01 9.87 27.00
CA THR A 384 -25.89 10.36 28.08
C THR A 384 -25.61 11.84 28.28
N ALA A 385 -26.64 12.68 28.23
CA ALA A 385 -26.47 14.11 28.39
C ALA A 385 -26.02 14.47 29.81
N ALA A 386 -25.12 15.43 29.91
CA ALA A 386 -24.79 16.09 31.16
C ALA A 386 -25.76 17.26 31.41
N THR A 387 -26.16 17.46 32.67
CA THR A 387 -26.95 18.63 33.11
C THR A 387 -26.06 19.75 33.64
N ASP A 388 -24.79 19.45 33.90
CA ASP A 388 -23.76 20.39 34.34
C ASP A 388 -22.37 19.92 33.89
N ASP A 389 -21.37 20.80 33.98
CA ASP A 389 -19.98 20.48 33.62
C ASP A 389 -19.35 19.38 34.51
N ALA A 390 -19.89 19.12 35.70
CA ALA A 390 -19.29 18.22 36.70
C ALA A 390 -19.72 16.76 36.52
N SER A 391 -20.89 16.52 35.93
CA SER A 391 -21.49 15.20 35.67
C SER A 391 -21.00 14.56 34.36
N PHE A 392 -20.08 15.23 33.67
CA PHE A 392 -19.71 14.92 32.29
C PHE A 392 -18.73 13.75 32.13
N VAL A 393 -19.01 12.87 31.15
CA VAL A 393 -18.09 11.82 30.68
C VAL A 393 -17.93 11.93 29.14
N PRO A 394 -16.79 12.45 28.64
CA PRO A 394 -16.57 12.60 27.20
C PRO A 394 -16.51 11.25 26.50
N GLN A 395 -17.19 11.16 25.36
CA GLN A 395 -16.86 10.12 24.38
C GLN A 395 -15.61 10.56 23.62
N LYS A 396 -14.49 9.87 23.90
CA LYS A 396 -13.20 10.13 23.28
C LYS A 396 -13.02 9.25 22.05
N GLN A 397 -12.59 9.87 20.95
CA GLN A 397 -12.29 9.18 19.71
C GLN A 397 -10.93 9.65 19.20
N ALA A 398 -10.06 8.71 18.87
CA ALA A 398 -8.84 9.02 18.14
C ALA A 398 -9.18 9.32 16.68
N VAL A 399 -8.72 10.46 16.17
CA VAL A 399 -9.00 10.94 14.81
C VAL A 399 -7.71 11.48 14.19
N PRO A 400 -7.42 11.25 12.89
CA PRO A 400 -6.21 11.77 12.26
C PRO A 400 -6.04 13.28 12.43
N LEU A 401 -4.82 13.71 12.74
CA LEU A 401 -4.48 15.13 12.81
C LEU A 401 -4.81 15.84 11.49
N GLY A 402 -5.38 17.04 11.58
CA GLY A 402 -5.85 17.85 10.45
C GLY A 402 -7.21 17.46 9.88
N ALA A 403 -7.88 16.42 10.42
CA ALA A 403 -9.26 16.13 10.04
C ALA A 403 -10.21 17.24 10.55
N ILE A 404 -11.24 17.55 9.78
CA ILE A 404 -12.35 18.43 10.15
C ILE A 404 -13.54 17.56 10.52
N CYS A 405 -14.03 17.69 11.74
CA CYS A 405 -15.15 16.91 12.26
C CYS A 405 -16.37 17.78 12.48
N THR A 406 -17.52 17.27 12.07
CA THR A 406 -18.85 17.84 12.32
C THR A 406 -19.73 16.84 13.04
N ALA A 407 -20.72 17.34 13.79
CA ALA A 407 -21.73 16.52 14.44
C ALA A 407 -23.13 16.85 13.91
N THR A 408 -24.01 15.86 13.93
CA THR A 408 -25.45 16.00 13.73
C THR A 408 -26.17 15.17 14.78
N GLU A 409 -27.36 15.62 15.17
CA GLU A 409 -28.24 14.89 16.08
C GLU A 409 -29.54 14.58 15.33
N PRO A 410 -29.72 13.35 14.83
CA PRO A 410 -30.88 12.98 14.03
C PRO A 410 -32.19 12.98 14.83
N ASP A 411 -32.13 12.80 16.15
CA ASP A 411 -33.29 12.81 17.04
C ASP A 411 -33.02 13.69 18.28
N ALA A 412 -33.70 14.83 18.32
CA ALA A 412 -33.57 15.82 19.40
C ALA A 412 -34.55 15.59 20.56
N LEU A 413 -35.35 14.51 20.53
CA LEU A 413 -36.30 14.14 21.58
C LEU A 413 -37.15 15.33 22.07
N GLY A 414 -37.76 16.05 21.14
CA GLY A 414 -38.67 17.17 21.44
C GLY A 414 -38.01 18.47 21.88
N ALA A 415 -36.68 18.62 21.76
CA ALA A 415 -36.01 19.89 22.05
C ALA A 415 -36.56 21.03 21.19
N THR A 416 -36.74 22.21 21.79
CA THR A 416 -37.19 23.42 21.10
C THR A 416 -36.17 23.86 20.05
N ARG A 417 -34.88 23.74 20.37
CA ARG A 417 -33.77 23.88 19.42
C ARG A 417 -32.57 23.02 19.80
N VAL A 418 -31.73 22.74 18.80
CA VAL A 418 -30.44 22.06 18.95
C VAL A 418 -29.34 23.01 18.51
N GLU A 419 -28.36 23.24 19.39
CA GLU A 419 -27.16 24.01 19.09
C GLU A 419 -25.97 23.05 18.97
N ILE A 420 -25.29 23.07 17.83
CA ILE A 420 -24.11 22.25 17.56
C ILE A 420 -22.93 23.20 17.35
N SER A 421 -21.80 22.92 17.99
CA SER A 421 -20.57 23.68 17.79
C SER A 421 -20.14 23.69 16.32
N ASP A 422 -19.42 24.74 15.92
CA ASP A 422 -18.83 24.81 14.59
C ASP A 422 -17.93 23.59 14.28
N PRO A 423 -17.71 23.26 13.00
CA PRO A 423 -16.77 22.22 12.60
C PRO A 423 -15.40 22.42 13.28
N VAL A 424 -14.84 21.35 13.83
CA VAL A 424 -13.56 21.42 14.54
C VAL A 424 -12.45 20.74 13.76
N THR A 425 -11.27 21.36 13.73
CA THR A 425 -10.07 20.76 13.15
C THR A 425 -9.27 20.06 14.23
N ILE A 426 -9.02 18.76 14.05
CA ILE A 426 -8.29 17.93 15.01
C ILE A 426 -6.81 18.32 15.02
N GLY A 427 -6.39 18.93 16.12
CA GLY A 427 -4.99 19.28 16.39
C GLY A 427 -4.28 18.26 17.27
N ALA A 428 -3.04 18.57 17.66
CA ALA A 428 -2.27 17.77 18.62
C ALA A 428 -2.89 17.82 20.02
N ASP A 429 -3.58 18.91 20.36
CA ASP A 429 -4.32 19.06 21.60
C ASP A 429 -5.74 18.47 21.48
N PRO A 430 -6.30 17.93 22.58
CA PRO A 430 -7.67 17.45 22.60
C PRO A 430 -8.67 18.51 22.11
N THR A 431 -9.50 18.13 21.15
CA THR A 431 -10.48 18.99 20.50
C THR A 431 -11.89 18.53 20.89
N THR A 432 -12.84 19.46 21.03
CA THR A 432 -14.17 19.16 21.57
C THR A 432 -15.28 19.55 20.58
N LEU A 433 -16.17 18.61 20.28
CA LEU A 433 -17.47 18.88 19.62
C LEU A 433 -18.57 18.90 20.68
N THR A 434 -19.35 19.97 20.71
CA THR A 434 -20.43 20.15 21.69
C THR A 434 -21.78 20.16 21.00
N VAL A 435 -22.72 19.41 21.55
CA VAL A 435 -24.12 19.39 21.12
C VAL A 435 -24.99 19.73 22.33
N ILE A 436 -25.91 20.69 22.18
CA ILE A 436 -26.76 21.20 23.25
C ILE A 436 -28.21 21.14 22.81
N ASN A 437 -29.05 20.41 23.55
CA ASN A 437 -30.51 20.51 23.38
C ASN A 437 -31.07 21.51 24.37
N ILE A 438 -31.90 22.41 23.87
CA ILE A 438 -32.54 23.45 24.66
C ILE A 438 -34.05 23.21 24.64
N TYR A 439 -34.62 23.05 25.84
CA TYR A 439 -36.04 22.91 26.08
C TYR A 439 -36.54 24.22 26.71
N GLU A 440 -37.36 24.94 25.96
CA GLU A 440 -37.98 26.20 26.39
C GLU A 440 -39.50 26.01 26.41
N ASP A 441 -40.18 26.69 27.34
CA ASP A 441 -41.64 26.77 27.32
C ASP A 441 -42.07 27.49 26.03
N ASP A 442 -43.19 27.06 25.45
CA ASP A 442 -43.85 27.83 24.40
C ASP A 442 -44.01 29.27 24.92
N PRO A 443 -43.61 30.29 24.14
CA PRO A 443 -43.74 31.68 24.57
C PRO A 443 -45.19 31.90 24.97
N VAL A 444 -45.40 32.24 26.25
CA VAL A 444 -46.74 32.40 26.84
C VAL A 444 -47.53 33.27 25.88
N LYS A 445 -48.56 32.69 25.24
CA LYS A 445 -49.42 33.44 24.32
C LYS A 445 -49.86 34.69 25.07
N PRO A 446 -49.72 35.89 24.49
CA PRO A 446 -50.14 37.12 25.14
C PRO A 446 -51.54 36.90 25.69
N VAL A 447 -51.70 37.08 27.00
CA VAL A 447 -53.02 36.98 27.63
C VAL A 447 -53.89 37.98 26.90
N ASP A 448 -54.97 37.50 26.26
CA ASP A 448 -55.94 38.38 25.62
C ASP A 448 -56.29 39.47 26.64
N PRO A 449 -56.13 40.76 26.29
CA PRO A 449 -56.33 41.83 27.24
C PRO A 449 -57.71 41.68 27.87
N THR A 450 -57.77 41.57 29.19
CA THR A 450 -59.04 41.56 29.92
C THR A 450 -59.89 42.73 29.45
N ASP A 451 -61.14 42.44 29.09
CA ASP A 451 -62.10 43.43 28.60
C ASP A 451 -62.02 44.73 29.40
N PRO A 452 -61.98 45.90 28.73
CA PRO A 452 -61.80 47.18 29.40
C PRO A 452 -62.89 47.40 30.46
N VAL A 453 -62.45 47.71 31.69
CA VAL A 453 -63.34 48.17 32.75
C VAL A 453 -64.14 49.38 32.25
N LYS A 454 -65.48 49.32 32.38
CA LYS A 454 -66.38 50.40 31.94
C LYS A 454 -65.93 51.76 32.50
N PRO A 455 -65.89 52.84 31.68
CA PRO A 455 -65.34 54.12 32.09
C PRO A 455 -66.14 54.75 33.24
N VAL A 456 -65.45 55.18 34.29
CA VAL A 456 -65.97 56.20 35.22
C VAL A 456 -65.80 57.57 34.57
N LYS A 457 -66.87 58.36 34.61
CA LYS A 457 -67.02 59.67 33.97
C LYS A 457 -65.89 60.64 34.39
N PRO A 458 -65.14 61.25 33.45
CA PRO A 458 -64.03 62.14 33.78
C PRO A 458 -64.46 63.46 34.42
N VAL A 459 -63.64 63.95 35.35
CA VAL A 459 -63.60 65.36 35.79
C VAL A 459 -62.57 66.06 34.92
N ASP A 460 -62.97 67.15 34.27
CA ASP A 460 -62.12 67.99 33.40
C ASP A 460 -60.98 68.66 34.19
N PRO A 461 -59.72 68.50 33.76
CA PRO A 461 -58.64 69.42 34.09
C PRO A 461 -58.25 70.28 32.89
N ALA A 462 -57.71 71.45 33.26
CA ALA A 462 -57.51 72.62 32.43
C ALA A 462 -56.53 72.45 31.26
N VAL A 463 -56.82 73.26 30.24
CA VAL A 463 -56.08 73.49 28.99
C VAL A 463 -54.71 74.12 29.26
N THR A 464 -53.64 73.48 28.78
CA THR A 464 -52.38 74.17 28.41
C THR A 464 -51.94 73.76 27.01
N LYS A 465 -51.53 74.78 26.25
CA LYS A 465 -51.21 74.81 24.82
C LYS A 465 -49.86 74.16 24.46
N PRO A 466 -49.59 73.90 23.16
CA PRO A 466 -48.75 72.81 22.68
C PRO A 466 -47.30 73.21 22.36
N HIS A 467 -46.38 72.25 22.45
CA HIS A 467 -45.08 72.32 21.78
C HIS A 467 -44.93 71.19 20.75
N ALA A 468 -44.81 71.65 19.49
CA ALA A 468 -43.91 71.20 18.43
C ALA A 468 -43.85 69.71 18.02
N ALA A 469 -44.53 69.43 16.91
CA ALA A 469 -44.00 68.88 15.66
C ALA A 469 -43.03 67.68 15.72
N LEU A 470 -43.60 66.48 15.47
CA LEU A 470 -42.96 65.42 14.72
C LEU A 470 -43.38 65.56 13.23
N ALA A 471 -42.41 65.62 12.33
CA ALA A 471 -42.57 65.28 10.91
C ALA A 471 -41.85 63.93 10.71
N ASN A 472 -42.52 62.83 10.35
CA ASN A 472 -43.19 62.49 9.09
C ASN A 472 -42.25 61.85 8.04
N THR A 473 -42.49 60.55 7.84
CA THR A 473 -42.46 59.73 6.61
C THR A 473 -41.22 59.60 5.72
N GLY A 474 -40.94 58.33 5.42
CA GLY A 474 -40.35 57.85 4.17
C GLY A 474 -39.04 57.09 4.41
N ALA A 475 -38.79 55.89 3.90
CA ALA A 475 -39.51 55.11 2.91
C ALA A 475 -39.07 53.65 3.03
N SER A 476 -39.96 52.76 2.61
CA SER A 476 -39.69 51.37 2.26
C SER A 476 -38.56 51.26 1.23
N GLN A 477 -37.58 50.38 1.49
CA GLN A 477 -36.80 49.72 0.46
C GLN A 477 -36.82 48.21 0.71
N HIS A 478 -37.82 47.58 0.10
CA HIS A 478 -37.66 46.25 -0.47
C HIS A 478 -36.79 46.35 -1.73
N ASP A 479 -36.16 45.23 -2.08
CA ASP A 479 -35.43 44.94 -3.32
C ASP A 479 -33.97 45.36 -3.42
N ALA A 480 -33.06 44.43 -3.05
CA ALA A 480 -31.92 44.04 -3.87
C ALA A 480 -31.09 42.96 -3.15
N LEU A 481 -31.25 41.68 -3.52
CA LEU A 481 -30.18 40.65 -3.59
C LEU A 481 -30.79 39.25 -3.82
N LEU A 482 -31.40 39.04 -4.99
CA LEU A 482 -31.77 37.71 -5.48
C LEU A 482 -31.83 37.71 -7.01
N TRP A 483 -30.67 37.84 -7.67
CA TRP A 483 -30.50 37.55 -9.10
C TRP A 483 -29.08 37.07 -9.44
N ALA A 484 -28.65 35.96 -8.83
CA ALA A 484 -27.40 35.29 -9.24
C ALA A 484 -27.47 33.75 -9.29
N ALA A 485 -28.67 33.14 -9.33
CA ALA A 485 -28.79 31.67 -9.36
C ALA A 485 -29.72 31.11 -10.46
N ALA A 486 -30.17 31.92 -11.43
CA ALA A 486 -31.07 31.47 -12.50
C ALA A 486 -30.45 31.49 -13.92
N ALA A 487 -29.19 31.94 -14.08
CA ALA A 487 -28.51 31.98 -15.39
C ALA A 487 -27.63 30.74 -15.68
N SER A 488 -27.33 29.91 -14.67
CA SER A 488 -26.40 28.77 -14.80
C SER A 488 -27.05 27.50 -15.36
N ILE A 489 -28.38 27.37 -15.25
CA ILE A 489 -29.11 26.16 -15.67
C ILE A 489 -29.52 26.23 -17.16
N ALA A 490 -29.66 27.43 -17.74
CA ALA A 490 -30.01 27.59 -19.15
C ALA A 490 -28.82 27.42 -20.13
N LEU A 491 -27.58 27.66 -19.69
CA LEU A 491 -26.38 27.46 -20.53
C LEU A 491 -25.88 26.00 -20.55
N GLY A 492 -26.19 25.21 -19.52
CA GLY A 492 -25.86 23.77 -19.47
C GLY A 492 -26.67 22.91 -20.44
N LEU A 493 -27.88 23.34 -20.83
CA LEU A 493 -28.75 22.61 -21.76
C LEU A 493 -28.45 22.86 -23.25
N VAL A 494 -27.68 23.90 -23.58
CA VAL A 494 -27.26 24.21 -24.97
C VAL A 494 -25.95 23.50 -25.36
N ALA A 495 -25.08 23.18 -24.40
CA ALA A 495 -23.84 22.44 -24.65
C ALA A 495 -24.07 20.92 -24.90
N LEU A 496 -25.13 20.35 -24.32
CA LEU A 496 -25.46 18.92 -24.46
C LEU A 496 -26.20 18.57 -25.77
N THR A 497 -26.78 19.55 -26.47
CA THR A 497 -27.44 19.34 -27.77
C THR A 497 -26.48 19.49 -28.96
N THR A 498 -25.40 20.28 -28.83
CA THR A 498 -24.40 20.46 -29.91
C THR A 498 -23.39 19.30 -30.01
N LEU A 499 -23.09 18.59 -28.92
CA LEU A 499 -22.20 17.42 -28.94
C LEU A 499 -22.83 16.15 -29.52
N ARG A 500 -24.18 16.03 -29.53
CA ARG A 500 -24.88 14.90 -30.17
C ARG A 500 -25.02 15.05 -31.70
N LEU A 501 -24.86 16.25 -32.25
CA LEU A 501 -24.94 16.49 -33.70
C LEU A 501 -23.60 16.34 -34.43
N ARG A 502 -22.45 16.50 -33.74
CA ARG A 502 -21.12 16.30 -34.36
C ARG A 502 -20.71 14.83 -34.53
N LYS A 503 -21.36 13.88 -33.84
CA LYS A 503 -21.05 12.45 -33.97
C LYS A 503 -21.78 11.75 -35.14
N ARG A 504 -22.56 12.49 -35.94
CA ARG A 504 -23.29 11.95 -37.11
C ARG A 504 -22.74 12.39 -38.48
N SER A 505 -21.59 13.05 -38.53
CA SER A 505 -20.94 13.48 -39.79
C SER A 505 -19.54 12.90 -40.01
N ALA A 506 -19.18 11.82 -39.30
CA ALA A 506 -17.91 11.11 -39.48
C ALA A 506 -18.05 9.68 -40.04
N GLU A 507 -19.24 9.35 -40.57
CA GLU A 507 -19.47 8.12 -41.33
C GLU A 507 -20.24 8.49 -42.61
N HIS A 508 -19.49 9.01 -43.59
CA HIS A 508 -19.77 8.88 -45.01
C HIS A 508 -18.47 9.02 -45.81
#